data_AF-A0A7L4MU49-F1
#
_entry.id   AF-A0A7L4MU49-F1
#
_cell.length_a   1.000
_cell.length_b   1.000
_cell.length_c   1.000
_cell.angle_alpha   90.00
_cell.angle_beta   90.00
_cell.angle_gamma   90.00
#
_symmetry.space_group_name_H-M   'P 1'
#
loop_
_entity.id
_entity.type
_entity.pdbx_description
1 polymer ?
#
loop_
_entity_poly.entity_id
_entity_poly.type
_entity_poly.pdbx_seq_one_letter_code
_entity_poly.pdbx_strand_id
1 'polypeptide(L)'
;RPLVYLGLKIFARFGICEFLNCSESTLRSWLQVIEANYHSSNSYHNSTHSADVLHATAYFLSKERVKQTLDPIDEVAALIAATVHDVDHPGRTNSFLCNAGSELAILYNDTAVLESHHAALAFQLTTRD
;
A
#
# COMPACT_ATOMS: atom_id res chain seq x y z
N ARG A 1 0.84 14.63 4.51
CA ARG A 1 1.70 13.43 4.48
C ARG A 1 1.29 12.40 5.55
N PRO A 2 -0.01 12.07 5.69
CA PRO A 2 -0.46 11.15 6.73
C PRO A 2 0.25 9.79 6.64
N LEU A 3 0.45 9.26 5.43
CA LEU A 3 1.02 7.93 5.21
C LEU A 3 2.49 7.85 5.65
N VAL A 4 3.33 8.82 5.29
CA VAL A 4 4.75 8.80 5.70
C VAL A 4 4.91 8.84 7.21
N TYR A 5 4.23 9.77 7.91
CA TYR A 5 4.43 9.92 9.36
C TYR A 5 3.87 8.73 10.15
N LEU A 6 2.67 8.28 9.80
CA LEU A 6 2.04 7.14 10.46
C LEU A 6 2.76 5.84 10.12
N GLY A 7 3.13 5.66 8.85
CA GLY A 7 3.88 4.51 8.36
C GLY A 7 5.20 4.32 9.09
N LEU A 8 6.00 5.38 9.27
CA LEU A 8 7.25 5.29 10.03
C LEU A 8 7.03 4.83 11.48
N LYS A 9 5.95 5.29 12.13
CA LYS A 9 5.64 4.88 13.52
C LYS A 9 5.16 3.44 13.62
N ILE A 10 4.27 3.03 12.70
CA ILE A 10 3.76 1.66 12.67
C ILE A 10 4.89 0.69 12.31
N PHE A 11 5.66 0.96 11.25
CA PHE A 11 6.71 0.07 10.79
C PHE A 11 7.83 -0.08 11.83
N ALA A 12 8.17 1.00 12.55
CA ALA A 12 9.10 0.90 13.68
C ALA A 12 8.54 0.04 14.82
N ARG A 13 7.25 0.16 15.15
CA ARG A 13 6.59 -0.66 16.18
C ARG A 13 6.59 -2.16 15.83
N PHE A 14 6.51 -2.50 14.53
CA PHE A 14 6.52 -3.88 14.04
C PHE A 14 7.91 -4.38 13.63
N GLY A 15 8.99 -3.61 13.86
CA GLY A 15 10.35 -4.05 13.55
C GLY A 15 10.62 -4.28 12.06
N ILE A 16 9.90 -3.61 11.17
CA ILE A 16 9.94 -3.90 9.71
C ILE A 16 11.34 -3.69 9.13
N CYS A 17 12.05 -2.63 9.54
CA CYS A 17 13.41 -2.37 9.05
C CYS A 17 14.39 -3.50 9.41
N GLU A 18 14.28 -4.03 10.63
CA GLU A 18 15.13 -5.13 11.10
C GLU A 18 14.80 -6.42 10.35
N PHE A 19 13.50 -6.70 10.15
CA PHE A 19 13.05 -7.87 9.38
C PHE A 19 13.51 -7.83 7.92
N LEU A 20 13.38 -6.67 7.25
CA LEU A 20 13.78 -6.47 5.86
C LEU A 20 15.27 -6.18 5.68
N ASN A 21 16.04 -6.07 6.77
CA ASN A 21 17.44 -5.67 6.76
C ASN A 21 17.70 -4.36 5.97
N CYS A 22 16.90 -3.32 6.26
CA CYS A 22 17.02 -2.02 5.61
C CYS A 22 17.12 -0.86 6.62
N SER A 23 17.65 0.28 6.17
CA SER A 23 17.78 1.47 7.01
C SER A 23 16.44 2.20 7.17
N GLU A 24 16.24 2.94 8.27
CA GLU A 24 15.07 3.82 8.41
C GLU A 24 15.02 4.88 7.29
N SER A 25 16.18 5.34 6.81
CA SER A 25 16.24 6.24 5.65
C SER A 25 15.71 5.61 4.37
N THR A 26 16.00 4.33 4.12
CA THR A 26 15.45 3.58 2.99
C THR A 26 13.94 3.46 3.12
N LEU A 27 13.44 3.05 4.28
CA LEU A 27 12.00 2.94 4.53
C LEU A 27 11.29 4.30 4.38
N ARG A 28 11.88 5.37 4.92
CA ARG A 28 11.36 6.72 4.79
C ARG A 28 11.25 7.09 3.32
N SER A 29 12.33 6.99 2.55
CA SER A 29 12.32 7.29 1.11
C SER A 29 11.26 6.47 0.36
N TRP A 30 11.14 5.18 0.66
CA TRP A 30 10.11 4.32 0.08
C TRP A 30 8.70 4.82 0.39
N LEU A 31 8.37 5.13 1.65
CA LEU A 31 7.08 5.71 2.03
C LEU A 31 6.81 7.06 1.34
N GLN A 32 7.86 7.87 1.13
CA GLN A 32 7.73 9.15 0.45
C GLN A 32 7.36 8.95 -1.04
N VAL A 33 7.97 7.97 -1.70
CA VAL A 33 7.67 7.60 -3.08
C VAL A 33 6.24 7.04 -3.19
N ILE A 34 5.85 6.10 -2.32
CA ILE A 34 4.48 5.55 -2.31
C ILE A 34 3.45 6.64 -2.08
N GLU A 35 3.62 7.49 -1.05
CA GLU A 35 2.67 8.57 -0.76
C GLU A 35 2.55 9.58 -1.90
N ALA A 36 3.64 9.87 -2.63
CA ALA A 36 3.62 10.76 -3.77
C ALA A 36 2.80 10.22 -4.96
N ASN A 37 2.61 8.90 -5.03
CA ASN A 37 1.79 8.25 -6.06
C ASN A 37 0.32 8.05 -5.62
N TYR A 38 -0.09 8.58 -4.47
CA TYR A 38 -1.52 8.72 -4.14
C TYR A 38 -2.02 10.10 -4.58
N HIS A 39 -3.06 10.13 -5.42
CA HIS A 39 -3.63 11.37 -5.95
C HIS A 39 -4.37 12.19 -4.89
N SER A 40 -3.82 13.34 -4.50
CA SER A 40 -4.44 14.25 -3.52
C SER A 40 -5.74 14.91 -4.02
N SER A 41 -5.99 14.89 -5.33
CA SER A 41 -7.22 15.35 -5.96
C SER A 41 -8.39 14.36 -5.80
N ASN A 42 -8.13 13.09 -5.45
CA ASN A 42 -9.18 12.14 -5.15
C ASN A 42 -9.84 12.49 -3.82
N SER A 43 -11.17 12.48 -3.78
CA SER A 43 -11.94 12.74 -2.56
C SER A 43 -11.81 11.63 -1.50
N TYR A 44 -11.49 10.39 -1.91
CA TYR A 44 -11.40 9.24 -1.01
C TYR A 44 -10.11 8.43 -1.17
N HIS A 45 -9.89 7.71 -2.28
CA HIS A 45 -8.70 6.88 -2.52
C HIS A 45 -7.43 7.72 -2.71
N ASN A 46 -6.94 8.31 -1.63
CA ASN A 46 -5.75 9.14 -1.51
C ASN A 46 -4.91 8.66 -0.31
N SER A 47 -3.80 9.33 0.00
CA SER A 47 -2.87 8.84 1.03
C SER A 47 -3.45 8.83 2.45
N THR A 48 -4.53 9.58 2.70
CA THR A 48 -5.26 9.52 3.98
C THR A 48 -5.98 8.18 4.13
N HIS A 49 -6.62 7.69 3.06
CA HIS A 49 -7.27 6.38 3.07
C HIS A 49 -6.25 5.25 3.27
N SER A 50 -5.13 5.29 2.55
CA SER A 50 -4.03 4.33 2.76
C SER A 50 -3.51 4.32 4.20
N ALA A 51 -3.33 5.51 4.80
CA ALA A 51 -2.90 5.62 6.20
C ALA A 51 -3.93 5.02 7.17
N ASP A 52 -5.22 5.23 6.93
CA ASP A 52 -6.31 4.66 7.73
C ASP A 52 -6.32 3.12 7.65
N VAL A 53 -6.24 2.55 6.44
CA VAL A 53 -6.19 1.10 6.23
C VAL A 53 -4.94 0.48 6.86
N LEU A 54 -3.78 1.14 6.73
CA LEU A 54 -2.55 0.73 7.41
C LEU A 54 -2.71 0.70 8.94
N HIS A 55 -3.33 1.72 9.51
CA HIS A 55 -3.57 1.79 10.96
C HIS A 55 -4.55 0.72 11.44
N ALA A 56 -5.65 0.52 10.72
CA ALA A 56 -6.62 -0.53 11.02
C ALA A 56 -5.98 -1.93 10.93
N THR A 57 -5.17 -2.17 9.89
CA THR A 57 -4.43 -3.42 9.72
C THR A 57 -3.48 -3.66 10.90
N ALA A 58 -2.69 -2.66 11.28
CA ALA A 58 -1.82 -2.73 12.45
C ALA A 58 -2.57 -3.01 13.76
N TYR A 59 -3.78 -2.46 13.93
CA TYR A 59 -4.63 -2.75 15.08
C TYR A 59 -5.07 -4.22 15.13
N PHE A 60 -5.52 -4.77 13.99
CA PHE A 60 -5.95 -6.17 13.93
C PHE A 60 -4.79 -7.15 14.08
N LEU A 61 -3.62 -6.88 13.49
CA LEU A 61 -2.41 -7.66 13.69
C LEU A 61 -1.95 -7.65 15.16
N SER A 62 -2.24 -6.58 15.90
CA SER A 62 -1.94 -6.49 17.34
C SER A 62 -2.89 -7.31 18.23
N LYS A 63 -3.94 -7.96 17.68
CA LYS A 63 -4.84 -8.80 18.47
C LYS A 63 -4.18 -10.12 18.77
N GLU A 64 -4.20 -10.53 20.03
CA GLU A 64 -3.52 -11.73 20.54
C GLU A 64 -3.81 -12.97 19.69
N ARG A 65 -5.08 -13.22 19.37
CA ARG A 65 -5.49 -14.35 18.53
C ARG A 65 -4.89 -14.31 17.11
N VAL A 66 -4.80 -13.12 16.51
CA VAL A 66 -4.23 -12.95 15.17
C VAL A 66 -2.72 -13.15 15.24
N LYS A 67 -2.06 -12.48 16.19
CA LYS A 67 -0.61 -12.57 16.42
C LYS A 67 -0.12 -14.00 16.70
N GLN A 68 -0.93 -14.83 17.36
CA GLN A 68 -0.61 -16.24 17.61
C GLN A 68 -0.74 -17.15 16.37
N THR A 69 -1.36 -16.66 15.30
CA THR A 69 -1.66 -17.45 14.10
C THR A 69 -0.76 -17.11 12.91
N LEU A 70 -0.13 -15.93 12.90
CA LEU A 70 0.65 -15.43 11.78
C LEU A 70 2.15 -15.52 12.03
N ASP A 71 2.90 -15.79 10.98
CA ASP A 71 4.36 -15.69 11.00
C ASP A 71 4.80 -14.22 10.85
N PRO A 72 6.02 -13.86 11.27
CA PRO A 72 6.52 -12.48 11.12
C PRO A 72 6.48 -11.96 9.67
N ILE A 73 6.66 -12.84 8.68
CA ILE A 73 6.56 -12.47 7.26
C ILE A 73 5.14 -12.04 6.86
N ASP A 74 4.11 -12.66 7.45
CA ASP A 74 2.71 -12.33 7.16
C ASP A 74 2.37 -10.94 7.71
N GLU A 75 2.86 -10.60 8.91
CA GLU A 75 2.68 -9.27 9.49
C GLU A 75 3.33 -8.18 8.61
N VAL A 76 4.57 -8.43 8.17
CA VAL A 76 5.32 -7.52 7.29
C VAL A 76 4.60 -7.35 5.95
N ALA A 77 4.21 -8.46 5.33
CA ALA A 77 3.51 -8.45 4.05
C ALA A 77 2.15 -7.73 4.14
N ALA A 78 1.38 -7.96 5.21
CA ALA A 78 0.09 -7.30 5.41
C ALA A 78 0.22 -5.77 5.57
N LEU A 79 1.23 -5.30 6.30
CA LEU A 79 1.47 -3.87 6.49
C LEU A 79 1.95 -3.19 5.20
N ILE A 80 2.82 -3.85 4.42
CA ILE A 80 3.21 -3.37 3.09
C ILE A 80 2.01 -3.35 2.15
N ALA A 81 1.22 -4.42 2.09
CA ALA A 81 0.02 -4.51 1.27
C ALA A 81 -0.98 -3.39 1.60
N ALA A 82 -1.30 -3.18 2.88
CA ALA A 82 -2.19 -2.10 3.32
C ALA A 82 -1.70 -0.71 2.88
N THR A 83 -0.38 -0.49 2.93
CA THR A 83 0.25 0.77 2.50
C THR A 83 0.06 1.03 1.01
N VAL A 84 0.16 0.00 0.17
CA VAL A 84 0.19 0.17 -1.29
C VAL A 84 -1.12 -0.18 -2.01
N HIS A 85 -2.12 -0.70 -1.30
CA HIS A 85 -3.29 -1.36 -1.92
C HIS A 85 -4.08 -0.52 -2.92
N ASP A 86 -4.01 0.81 -2.83
CA ASP A 86 -4.73 1.77 -3.68
C ASP A 86 -3.78 2.80 -4.36
N VAL A 87 -2.48 2.51 -4.42
CA VAL A 87 -1.49 3.46 -4.98
C VAL A 87 -1.81 3.75 -6.46
N ASP A 88 -1.80 5.01 -6.86
CA ASP A 88 -2.18 5.48 -8.22
C ASP A 88 -3.64 5.24 -8.61
N HIS A 89 -4.56 5.11 -7.64
CA HIS A 89 -5.98 5.02 -7.94
C HIS A 89 -6.49 6.26 -8.71
N PRO A 90 -7.24 6.11 -9.83
CA PRO A 90 -7.68 7.24 -10.68
C PRO A 90 -9.01 7.89 -10.23
N GLY A 91 -9.47 7.61 -9.00
CA GLY A 91 -10.80 8.03 -8.53
C GLY A 91 -11.99 7.50 -9.35
N ARG A 92 -11.85 6.36 -10.03
CA ARG A 92 -12.89 5.68 -10.83
C ARG A 92 -12.87 4.18 -10.55
N THR A 93 -13.99 3.49 -10.75
CA THR A 93 -14.10 2.05 -10.49
C THR A 93 -13.56 1.20 -11.63
N ASN A 94 -13.26 -0.07 -11.36
CA ASN A 94 -12.93 -1.07 -12.40
C ASN A 94 -13.99 -1.09 -13.52
N SER A 95 -15.28 -1.12 -13.18
CA SER A 95 -16.35 -1.12 -14.19
C SER A 95 -16.33 0.12 -15.08
N PHE A 96 -15.98 1.29 -14.55
CA PHE A 96 -15.83 2.49 -15.37
C PHE A 96 -14.68 2.33 -16.36
N LEU A 97 -13.53 1.80 -15.91
CA LEU A 97 -12.35 1.59 -16.75
C LEU A 97 -12.61 0.58 -17.88
N CYS A 98 -13.24 -0.56 -17.56
CA CYS A 98 -13.62 -1.58 -18.54
C CYS A 98 -14.60 -1.03 -19.58
N ASN A 99 -15.67 -0.36 -19.13
CA ASN A 99 -16.66 0.23 -20.05
C ASN A 99 -16.08 1.33 -20.93
N ALA A 100 -15.06 2.05 -20.45
CA ALA A 100 -14.36 3.08 -21.22
C ALA A 100 -13.28 2.52 -22.17
N GLY A 101 -12.98 1.21 -22.11
CA GLY A 101 -11.88 0.60 -22.86
C GLY A 101 -10.53 1.21 -22.50
N SER A 102 -10.29 1.50 -21.21
CA SER A 102 -9.05 2.14 -20.77
C SER A 102 -7.84 1.25 -21.02
N GLU A 103 -6.65 1.85 -21.12
CA GLU A 103 -5.39 1.11 -21.30
C GLU A 103 -5.16 0.08 -20.17
N LEU A 104 -5.47 0.42 -18.92
CA LEU A 104 -5.37 -0.51 -17.79
C LEU A 104 -6.35 -1.67 -17.92
N ALA A 105 -7.58 -1.42 -18.36
CA ALA A 105 -8.59 -2.46 -18.54
C ALA A 105 -8.16 -3.46 -19.62
N ILE A 106 -7.60 -2.95 -20.72
CA ILE A 106 -7.01 -3.78 -21.79
C ILE A 106 -5.81 -4.57 -21.26
N LEU A 107 -4.89 -3.92 -20.54
CA LEU A 107 -3.67 -4.54 -20.00
C LEU A 107 -3.99 -5.71 -19.07
N TYR A 108 -4.97 -5.53 -18.17
CA TYR A 108 -5.35 -6.52 -17.16
C TYR A 108 -6.57 -7.38 -17.57
N ASN A 109 -6.97 -7.34 -18.84
CA ASN A 109 -8.05 -8.15 -19.40
C ASN A 109 -9.33 -8.10 -18.54
N ASP A 110 -9.74 -6.88 -18.17
CA ASP A 110 -10.92 -6.59 -17.33
C ASP A 110 -10.98 -7.30 -15.96
N THR A 111 -9.88 -7.93 -15.53
CA THR A 111 -9.82 -8.75 -14.32
C THR A 111 -9.00 -8.04 -13.25
N ALA A 112 -9.64 -7.68 -12.14
CA ALA A 112 -8.98 -7.01 -11.01
C ALA A 112 -8.06 -5.85 -11.46
N VAL A 113 -8.58 -5.00 -12.35
CA VAL A 113 -7.78 -4.03 -13.14
C VAL A 113 -6.98 -3.11 -12.23
N LEU A 114 -7.65 -2.46 -11.27
CA LEU A 114 -7.02 -1.55 -10.32
C LEU A 114 -6.15 -2.30 -9.32
N GLU A 115 -6.62 -3.41 -8.76
CA GLU A 115 -5.88 -4.17 -7.76
C GLU A 115 -4.56 -4.73 -8.33
N SER A 116 -4.59 -5.19 -9.59
CA SER A 116 -3.39 -5.63 -10.32
C SER A 116 -2.45 -4.46 -10.60
N HIS A 117 -3.01 -3.29 -10.96
CA HIS A 117 -2.26 -2.06 -11.17
C HIS A 117 -1.53 -1.60 -9.90
N HIS A 118 -2.23 -1.54 -8.77
CA HIS A 118 -1.68 -1.12 -7.48
C HIS A 118 -0.50 -2.01 -7.08
N ALA A 119 -0.65 -3.33 -7.19
CA ALA A 119 0.41 -4.29 -6.90
C ALA A 119 1.61 -4.12 -7.86
N ALA A 120 1.37 -4.08 -9.17
CA ALA A 120 2.43 -3.96 -10.16
C ALA A 120 3.24 -2.67 -9.99
N LEU A 121 2.54 -1.53 -9.81
CA LEU A 121 3.19 -0.25 -9.60
C LEU A 121 3.96 -0.21 -8.28
N ALA A 122 3.43 -0.79 -7.20
CA ALA A 122 4.13 -0.86 -5.93
C ALA A 122 5.48 -1.58 -6.05
N PHE A 123 5.52 -2.72 -6.74
CA PHE A 123 6.79 -3.42 -7.02
C PHE A 123 7.71 -2.58 -7.89
N GLN A 124 7.19 -1.97 -8.96
CA GLN A 124 7.98 -1.11 -9.84
C GLN A 124 8.62 0.06 -9.09
N LEU A 125 7.86 0.75 -8.22
CA LEU A 125 8.35 1.86 -7.40
C LEU A 125 9.39 1.41 -6.38
N THR A 126 9.26 0.19 -5.86
CA THR A 126 10.18 -0.38 -4.88
C THR A 126 11.54 -0.73 -5.50
N THR A 127 11.57 -1.12 -6.77
CA THR A 127 12.79 -1.50 -7.49
C THR A 127 13.47 -0.34 -8.23
N ARG A 128 12.95 0.89 -8.14
CA ARG A 128 13.61 2.06 -8.75
C ARG A 128 14.83 2.45 -7.93
N ASP A 129 15.95 2.67 -8.63
CA ASP A 129 17.23 3.14 -8.08
C ASP A 129 17.11 4.51 -7.38
#